data_AF-A0A139RL49-F1
#
_entry.id   AF-A0A139RL49-F1
#
_cell.length_a   1.000
_cell.length_b   1.000
_cell.length_c   1.000
_cell.angle_alpha   90.00
_cell.angle_beta   90.00
_cell.angle_gamma   90.00
#
_symmetry.space_group_name_H-M   'P 1'
#
loop_
_entity.id
_entity.type
_entity.pdbx_description
1 polymer ?
#
loop_
_entity_poly.entity_id
_entity_poly.type
_entity_poly.pdbx_seq_one_letter_code
_entity_poly.pdbx_strand_id
1 'polypeptide(L)'
;MPRKLTDRPQIIPKSSPNLAFIGQFVELEEDVVLTEETSVRTAMTAVYQIYHLDKPIVPVFQGQYDIRMMAVTLKPYSKKKNEELLIFLLAIHWNCPRS
;
A
#
# COMPACT_ATOMS: atom_id res chain seq x y z
N MET A 1 9.20 12.99 -1.43
CA MET A 1 10.63 12.70 -1.17
C MET A 1 10.88 11.23 -1.45
N PRO A 2 11.95 10.86 -2.18
CA PRO A 2 12.39 9.46 -2.29
C PRO A 2 12.68 8.88 -0.91
N ARG A 3 12.38 7.60 -0.71
CA ARG A 3 12.56 6.90 0.57
C ARG A 3 13.17 5.52 0.34
N LYS A 4 13.83 5.00 1.37
CA LYS A 4 14.17 3.59 1.53
C LYS A 4 13.13 2.90 2.40
N LEU A 5 13.12 1.57 2.37
CA LEU A 5 12.22 0.75 3.20
C LEU A 5 12.43 1.00 4.71
N THR A 6 13.65 1.36 5.11
CA THR A 6 14.05 1.59 6.50
C THR A 6 13.68 2.96 7.05
N ASP A 7 13.27 3.90 6.19
CA ASP A 7 13.09 5.30 6.60
C ASP A 7 11.82 5.53 7.42
N ARG A 8 10.87 4.58 7.37
CA ARG A 8 9.61 4.64 8.11
C ARG A 8 9.57 3.53 9.15
N PRO A 9 9.20 3.83 10.41
CA PRO A 9 9.04 2.81 11.43
C PRO A 9 7.80 1.96 11.15
N GLN A 10 7.79 0.73 11.67
CA GLN A 10 6.57 -0.08 11.74
C GLN A 10 5.57 0.55 12.73
N ILE A 11 4.29 0.23 12.57
CA ILE A 11 3.21 0.69 13.46
C ILE A 11 3.53 0.37 14.91
N ILE A 12 3.94 -0.88 15.19
CA ILE A 12 4.45 -1.28 16.50
C ILE A 12 5.90 -1.72 16.32
N PRO A 13 6.88 -0.99 16.90
CA PRO A 13 8.27 -1.41 16.85
C PRO A 13 8.50 -2.64 17.74
N LYS A 14 9.36 -3.55 17.29
CA LYS A 14 9.64 -4.83 17.98
C LYS A 14 10.13 -4.69 19.43
N SER A 15 10.68 -3.53 19.78
CA SER A 15 11.28 -3.29 21.10
C SER A 15 10.31 -2.74 22.16
N SER A 16 9.13 -2.23 21.78
CA SER A 16 8.20 -1.62 22.75
C SER A 16 6.75 -2.05 22.50
N PRO A 17 6.18 -2.93 23.34
CA PRO A 17 4.85 -3.46 23.13
C PRO A 17 3.71 -2.47 23.44
N ASN A 18 4.02 -1.34 24.08
CA ASN A 18 3.06 -0.35 24.57
C ASN A 18 3.16 1.02 23.86
N LEU A 19 3.91 1.11 22.77
CA LEU A 19 4.06 2.31 21.95
C LEU A 19 3.73 1.98 20.50
N ALA A 20 2.93 2.83 19.86
CA ALA A 20 2.66 2.75 18.43
C ALA A 20 2.90 4.07 17.72
N PHE A 21 3.41 3.98 16.50
CA PHE A 21 3.47 5.09 15.55
C PHE A 21 2.24 5.03 14.63
N ILE A 22 1.63 6.19 14.38
CA ILE A 22 0.46 6.33 13.51
C ILE A 22 0.64 7.50 12.53
N GLY A 23 -0.13 7.50 11.45
CA GLY A 23 -0.14 8.56 10.44
C GLY A 23 0.69 8.25 9.19
N GLN A 24 1.03 9.30 8.45
CA GLN A 24 1.52 9.21 7.06
C GLN A 24 3.00 8.81 6.91
N PHE A 25 3.75 8.79 8.01
CA PHE A 25 5.18 8.47 8.00
C PHE A 25 5.49 7.08 8.55
N VAL A 26 4.47 6.25 8.72
CA VAL A 26 4.57 4.89 9.23
C VAL A 26 4.53 3.91 8.06
N GLU A 27 5.26 2.80 8.18
CA GLU A 27 5.23 1.75 7.18
C GLU A 27 3.96 0.92 7.33
N LEU A 28 3.20 0.86 6.24
CA LEU A 28 2.00 0.07 6.08
C LEU A 28 2.01 -0.50 4.66
N GLU A 29 1.79 -1.80 4.54
CA GLU A 29 1.81 -2.49 3.26
C GLU A 29 0.63 -2.06 2.38
N GLU A 30 0.88 -1.96 1.07
CA GLU A 30 -0.12 -1.70 0.01
C GLU A 30 -0.86 -0.36 0.07
N ASP A 31 -0.73 0.41 1.15
CA ASP A 31 -1.44 1.69 1.34
C ASP A 31 -0.68 2.90 0.76
N VAL A 32 -1.43 3.94 0.42
CA VAL A 32 -0.92 5.20 -0.15
C VAL A 32 -1.03 6.35 0.83
N VAL A 33 0.11 6.94 1.18
CA VAL A 33 0.18 8.10 2.06
C VAL A 33 -0.43 9.35 1.42
N LEU A 34 -0.64 10.41 2.22
CA LEU A 34 -1.35 11.64 1.82
C LEU A 34 -2.87 11.45 1.64
N THR A 35 -3.42 10.40 2.25
CA THR A 35 -4.85 10.18 2.35
C THR A 35 -5.28 10.22 3.81
N GLU A 36 -6.56 10.53 4.06
CA GLU A 36 -7.15 10.37 5.39
C GLU A 36 -7.26 8.88 5.77
N GLU A 37 -7.46 8.03 4.77
CA GLU A 37 -7.59 6.58 4.92
C GLU A 37 -6.36 5.97 5.62
N THR A 38 -5.14 6.36 5.25
CA THR A 38 -3.92 5.90 5.92
C THR A 38 -3.88 6.28 7.41
N SER A 39 -4.34 7.48 7.76
CA SER A 39 -4.38 7.92 9.16
C SER A 39 -5.34 7.06 9.98
N VAL A 40 -6.53 6.78 9.43
CA VAL A 40 -7.52 5.92 10.09
C VAL A 40 -7.02 4.47 10.17
N ARG A 41 -6.44 3.94 9.09
CA ARG A 41 -5.96 2.56 9.04
C ARG A 41 -4.80 2.31 10.00
N THR A 42 -3.80 3.19 10.03
CA THR A 42 -2.67 3.06 10.98
C THR A 42 -3.13 3.14 12.44
N ALA A 43 -4.06 4.04 12.77
CA ALA A 43 -4.65 4.11 14.10
C ALA A 43 -5.43 2.84 14.47
N MET A 44 -6.26 2.32 13.55
CA MET A 44 -7.02 1.09 13.77
C MET A 44 -6.09 -0.10 14.01
N THR A 45 -5.07 -0.28 13.17
CA THR A 45 -4.09 -1.36 13.31
C THR A 45 -3.31 -1.25 14.62
N ALA A 46 -2.89 -0.05 15.02
CA ALA A 46 -2.19 0.18 16.28
C ALA A 46 -3.03 -0.26 17.49
N VAL A 47 -4.30 0.17 17.55
CA VAL A 47 -5.19 -0.19 18.66
C VAL A 47 -5.48 -1.70 18.66
N TYR A 48 -5.76 -2.28 17.49
CA TYR A 48 -6.09 -3.70 17.40
C TYR A 48 -4.91 -4.59 17.82
N GLN A 49 -3.70 -4.22 17.43
CA GLN A 49 -2.50 -4.98 17.79
C GLN A 49 -2.09 -4.77 19.26
N ILE A 50 -2.11 -3.55 19.79
CA ILE A 50 -1.75 -3.27 21.19
C ILE A 50 -2.71 -3.97 22.17
N TYR A 51 -4.01 -3.96 21.88
CA TYR A 51 -5.04 -4.53 22.76
C TYR A 51 -5.45 -5.95 22.39
N HIS A 52 -4.74 -6.59 21.44
CA HIS A 52 -5.01 -7.96 20.99
C HIS A 52 -6.49 -8.20 20.65
N LEU A 53 -7.08 -7.28 19.87
CA LEU A 53 -8.47 -7.38 19.45
C LEU A 53 -8.58 -8.28 18.22
N ASP A 54 -9.40 -9.33 18.32
CA ASP A 54 -9.74 -10.23 17.20
C ASP A 54 -10.76 -9.57 16.26
N LYS A 55 -10.35 -8.49 15.59
CA LYS A 55 -11.16 -7.79 14.60
C LYS A 55 -10.43 -7.69 13.27
N PRO A 56 -11.10 -7.95 12.14
CA PRO A 56 -10.46 -7.81 10.84
C PRO A 56 -10.18 -6.35 10.54
N ILE A 57 -9.00 -6.08 9.97
CA ILE A 57 -8.63 -4.80 9.39
C ILE A 57 -9.25 -4.73 7.99
N VAL A 58 -9.83 -3.58 7.63
CA VAL A 58 -10.41 -3.37 6.30
C VAL A 58 -9.28 -3.41 5.25
N PRO A 59 -9.32 -4.35 4.29
CA PRO A 59 -8.26 -4.50 3.29
C PRO A 59 -8.24 -3.31 2.33
N VAL A 60 -7.08 -3.09 1.69
CA VAL A 60 -6.95 -2.11 0.60
C VAL A 60 -7.70 -2.63 -0.63
N PHE A 61 -8.29 -1.72 -1.41
CA PHE A 61 -8.92 -2.11 -2.67
C PHE A 61 -7.86 -2.54 -3.69
N GLN A 62 -7.87 -3.83 -4.02
CA GLN A 62 -6.89 -4.49 -4.88
C GLN A 62 -7.22 -4.40 -6.37
N GLY A 63 -7.47 -3.18 -6.86
CA GLY A 63 -7.87 -2.93 -8.25
C GLY A 63 -6.84 -3.39 -9.30
N GLN A 64 -5.56 -3.44 -8.95
CA GLN A 64 -4.50 -3.90 -9.85
C GLN A 64 -4.59 -5.38 -10.23
N TYR A 65 -5.33 -6.20 -9.49
CA TYR A 65 -5.47 -7.63 -9.79
C TYR A 65 -6.81 -7.95 -10.50
N ASP A 66 -7.70 -6.98 -10.68
CA ASP A 66 -8.95 -7.17 -11.42
C ASP A 66 -8.74 -6.95 -12.93
N ILE A 67 -8.92 -8.01 -13.71
CA ILE A 67 -8.79 -7.98 -15.18
C ILE A 67 -9.70 -6.93 -15.82
N ARG A 68 -10.88 -6.67 -15.23
CA ARG A 68 -11.81 -5.65 -15.74
C ARG A 68 -11.22 -4.25 -15.58
N MET A 69 -10.58 -3.98 -14.45
CA MET A 69 -9.89 -2.71 -14.18
C MET A 69 -8.67 -2.55 -15.09
N MET A 70 -7.92 -3.63 -15.32
CA MET A 70 -6.83 -3.63 -16.30
C MET A 70 -7.33 -3.28 -17.70
N ALA A 71 -8.41 -3.92 -18.17
CA ALA A 71 -8.97 -3.68 -19.50
C ALA A 71 -9.47 -2.23 -19.67
N VAL A 72 -10.14 -1.67 -18.65
CA VAL A 72 -10.57 -0.27 -18.64
C VAL A 72 -9.36 0.67 -18.72
N THR A 73 -8.29 0.37 -17.98
CA THR A 73 -7.06 1.18 -17.96
C THR A 73 -6.28 1.10 -19.28
N LEU A 74 -6.26 -0.08 -19.92
CA LEU A 74 -5.59 -0.32 -21.20
C LEU A 74 -6.29 0.37 -22.38
N LYS A 75 -7.62 0.47 -22.38
CA LYS A 75 -8.42 1.03 -23.48
C LYS A 75 -8.04 2.48 -23.88
N PRO A 76 -7.87 3.46 -22.96
CA PRO A 76 -7.37 4.78 -23.32
C PRO A 76 -5.88 4.75 -23.71
N TYR A 77 -5.10 3.86 -23.11
CA TYR A 77 -3.66 3.73 -23.37
C TYR A 77 -3.34 3.12 -24.74
N SER A 78 -4.19 2.23 -25.27
CA SER A 78 -4.07 1.64 -26.61
C SER A 78 -4.13 2.67 -27.75
N LYS A 79 -4.59 3.91 -27.48
CA LYS A 79 -4.57 5.00 -28.46
C LYS A 79 -3.24 5.79 -28.47
N LYS A 80 -2.36 5.59 -27.49
CA LYS A 80 -1.00 6.15 -27.44
C LYS A 80 0.00 5.16 -28.08
N LYS A 81 1.09 5.68 -28.67
CA LYS A 81 2.12 4.88 -29.36
C LYS A 81 2.61 3.72 -28.48
N ASN A 82 2.76 2.55 -29.11
CA ASN A 82 3.02 1.23 -28.49
C ASN A 82 4.26 1.13 -27.57
N GLU A 83 5.17 2.11 -27.61
CA GLU A 83 6.43 2.09 -26.86
C GLU A 83 6.25 2.41 -25.37
N GLU A 84 5.25 3.22 -25.00
CA GLU A 84 4.97 3.57 -23.58
C GLU A 84 4.25 2.43 -22.83
N LEU A 85 3.51 1.58 -23.54
CA LEU A 85 2.77 0.45 -22.98
C LEU A 85 3.69 -0.64 -22.41
N LEU A 86 4.81 -0.90 -23.10
CA LEU A 86 5.79 -1.92 -22.73
C LEU A 86 6.53 -1.52 -21.45
N ILE A 87 6.87 -0.23 -21.30
CA ILE A 87 7.53 0.32 -20.12
C ILE A 87 6.60 0.22 -18.89
N PHE A 88 5.29 0.44 -19.05
CA PHE A 88 4.33 0.38 -17.94
C PHE A 88 3.98 -1.06 -17.52
N LEU A 89 3.84 -1.98 -18.48
CA LEU A 89 3.64 -3.42 -18.19
C LEU A 89 4.86 -4.01 -17.46
N LEU A 90 6.07 -3.61 -17.85
CA LEU A 90 7.29 -3.97 -17.14
C LEU A 90 7.31 -3.37 -15.72
N ALA A 91 6.84 -2.14 -15.52
CA ALA A 91 6.78 -1.52 -14.19
C ALA A 91 5.79 -2.21 -13.23
N ILE A 92 4.64 -2.69 -13.72
CA ILE A 92 3.69 -3.48 -12.92
C ILE A 92 4.29 -4.84 -12.53
N HIS A 93 5.08 -5.46 -13.41
CA HIS A 93 5.77 -6.72 -13.10
C HIS A 93 6.95 -6.54 -12.14
N TRP A 94 7.67 -5.42 -12.21
CA TRP A 94 8.95 -5.25 -11.49
C TRP A 94 8.81 -4.79 -10.03
N ASN A 95 7.66 -4.24 -9.64
CA ASN A 95 7.44 -3.72 -8.27
C ASN A 95 6.66 -4.68 -7.36
N CYS A 96 6.41 -5.92 -7.80
CA CYS A 96 5.84 -6.98 -6.97
C CYS A 96 7.01 -7.83 -6.44
N PRO A 97 7.42 -7.70 -5.16
CA PRO A 97 8.24 -8.73 -4.55
C PRO A 97 7.36 -9.99 -4.48
N ARG A 98 7.62 -10.95 -5.37
CA ARG A 98 7.13 -12.33 -5.20
C ARG A 98 7.54 -12.77 -3.80
N SER A 99 6.55 -12.92 -2.92
CA SER A 99 6.63 -13.81 -1.76
C SER A 99 7.04 -15.21 -2.21
#